data_AF-J9EAT1-F1
#
_entry.id   AF-J9EAT1-F1
#
_cell.length_a   1.000
_cell.length_b   1.000
_cell.length_c   1.000
_cell.angle_alpha   90.00
_cell.angle_beta   90.00
_cell.angle_gamma   90.00
#
_symmetry.space_group_name_H-M   'P 1'
#
loop_
_entity.id
_entity.type
_entity.pdbx_description
1 polymer ?
#
loop_
_entity_poly.entity_id
_entity_poly.type
_entity_poly.pdbx_seq_one_letter_code
_entity_poly.pdbx_strand_id
1 'polypeptide(L)'
;MKGLLDKPLYRILQKDPVLIDVLKEALQDTLLECSRQSVIHHWKCNVDGIPRKTLFSNVASFASKEFAYFLALSSAAAVRAIAHACARGRLRSCSCDPARIGPVHADQRDTWTRCGVDRGSDNLRYAIKLS
;
A
#
# COMPACT_ATOMS: atom_id res chain seq x y z
N MET A 1 -5.15 15.73 -12.72
CA MET A 1 -4.52 15.13 -11.52
C MET A 1 -4.58 16.04 -10.29
N LYS A 2 -4.47 17.37 -10.39
CA LYS A 2 -4.87 18.29 -9.29
C LYS A 2 -6.39 18.20 -9.11
N GLY A 3 -6.87 17.63 -8.01
CA GLY A 3 -8.29 17.52 -7.70
C GLY A 3 -8.75 16.17 -7.14
N LEU A 4 -7.98 15.09 -7.35
CA LEU A 4 -8.31 13.75 -6.84
C LEU A 4 -7.43 13.34 -5.65
N LEU A 5 -6.25 13.95 -5.51
CA LEU A 5 -5.26 13.62 -4.49
C LEU A 5 -5.25 14.70 -3.43
N ASP A 6 -5.29 14.30 -2.16
CA ASP A 6 -5.21 15.23 -1.04
C ASP A 6 -3.91 16.05 -1.09
N LYS A 7 -3.96 17.31 -0.63
CA LYS A 7 -2.82 18.25 -0.65
C LYS A 7 -1.53 17.67 -0.04
N PRO A 8 -1.54 17.03 1.15
CA PRO A 8 -0.37 16.37 1.72
C PRO A 8 0.16 15.24 0.84
N LEU A 9 -0.70 14.38 0.29
CA LEU A 9 -0.29 13.26 -0.55
C LEU A 9 0.38 13.77 -1.85
N TYR A 10 -0.18 14.82 -2.46
CA TYR A 10 0.43 15.46 -3.62
C TYR A 10 1.84 16.01 -3.33
N ARG A 11 2.07 16.59 -2.15
CA ARG A 11 3.41 17.07 -1.75
C ARG A 11 4.41 15.93 -1.58
N ILE A 12 3.97 14.79 -1.05
CA ILE A 12 4.84 13.62 -0.90
C ILE A 12 5.21 13.05 -2.27
N LEU A 13 4.25 12.95 -3.18
CA LEU A 13 4.49 12.52 -4.56
C LEU A 13 5.47 13.44 -5.32
N GLN A 14 5.44 14.74 -5.07
CA GLN A 14 6.43 15.66 -5.64
C GLN A 14 7.84 15.44 -5.10
N LYS A 15 7.97 15.05 -3.82
CA LYS A 15 9.27 14.78 -3.19
C LYS A 15 9.82 13.39 -3.52
N ASP A 16 8.92 12.43 -3.75
CA ASP A 16 9.25 11.02 -3.91
C ASP A 16 8.41 10.41 -5.04
N PRO A 17 8.79 10.65 -6.32
CA PRO A 17 8.02 10.16 -7.47
C PRO A 17 7.97 8.63 -7.55
N VAL A 18 8.92 7.94 -6.92
CA VAL A 18 8.97 6.46 -6.81
C VAL A 18 7.73 5.92 -6.11
N LEU A 19 7.07 6.71 -5.26
CA LEU A 19 5.82 6.34 -4.61
C LEU A 19 4.71 5.98 -5.62
N ILE A 20 4.68 6.61 -6.79
CA ILE A 20 3.72 6.25 -7.85
C ILE A 20 3.92 4.82 -8.33
N ASP A 21 5.16 4.39 -8.51
CA ASP A 21 5.45 3.04 -8.98
C ASP A 21 5.15 2.00 -7.91
N VAL A 22 5.43 2.30 -6.65
CA VAL A 22 5.02 1.47 -5.50
C VAL A 22 3.49 1.32 -5.43
N LEU A 23 2.72 2.40 -5.67
CA LEU A 23 1.26 2.34 -5.70
C LEU A 23 0.72 1.55 -6.90
N LYS A 24 1.39 1.59 -8.06
CA LYS A 24 1.04 0.75 -9.20
C LYS A 24 1.28 -0.73 -8.91
N GLU A 25 2.42 -1.07 -8.30
CA GLU A 25 2.72 -2.43 -7.83
C GLU A 25 1.65 -2.91 -6.84
N ALA A 26 1.27 -2.07 -5.86
CA ALA A 26 0.20 -2.38 -4.92
C ALA A 26 -1.15 -2.67 -5.61
N LEU A 27 -1.49 -1.91 -6.65
CA LEU A 27 -2.71 -2.14 -7.42
C LEU A 27 -2.66 -3.47 -8.20
N GLN A 28 -1.50 -3.83 -8.74
CA GLN A 28 -1.30 -5.13 -9.41
C GLN A 28 -1.45 -6.29 -8.41
N ASP A 29 -0.83 -6.17 -7.23
CA ASP A 29 -0.98 -7.13 -6.13
C ASP A 29 -2.45 -7.27 -5.70
N THR A 30 -3.17 -6.15 -5.63
CA THR A 30 -4.62 -6.14 -5.32
C THR A 30 -5.40 -6.94 -6.35
N LEU A 31 -5.19 -6.69 -7.65
CA LEU A 31 -5.90 -7.39 -8.72
C LEU A 31 -5.59 -8.89 -8.72
N LEU A 32 -4.33 -9.25 -8.47
CA LEU A 32 -3.89 -10.64 -8.36
C LEU A 32 -4.57 -11.35 -7.19
N GLU A 33 -4.51 -10.76 -5.99
CA GLU A 33 -5.11 -11.36 -4.79
C GLU A 33 -6.64 -11.40 -4.89
N CYS A 34 -7.25 -10.37 -5.47
CA CYS A 34 -8.68 -10.35 -5.76
C CYS A 34 -9.04 -11.53 -6.67
N SER A 35 -8.34 -11.69 -7.80
CA SER A 35 -8.58 -12.80 -8.73
C SER A 35 -8.38 -14.15 -8.04
N ARG A 36 -7.38 -14.29 -7.16
CA ARG A 36 -7.17 -15.50 -6.37
C ARG A 36 -8.37 -15.83 -5.47
N GLN A 37 -8.96 -14.82 -4.84
CA GLN A 37 -10.10 -14.95 -3.92
C GLN A 37 -11.45 -15.06 -4.67
N SER A 38 -11.51 -14.64 -5.93
CA SER A 38 -12.71 -14.69 -6.78
C SER A 38 -13.29 -16.10 -6.96
N VAL A 39 -12.45 -17.12 -6.87
CA VAL A 39 -12.83 -18.53 -6.97
C VAL A 39 -13.87 -18.90 -5.92
N ILE A 40 -13.82 -18.25 -4.75
CA ILE A 40 -14.74 -18.49 -3.62
C ILE A 40 -16.02 -17.64 -3.77
N HIS A 41 -15.95 -16.49 -4.44
CA HIS A 41 -16.97 -15.45 -4.35
C HIS A 41 -17.74 -15.13 -5.65
N HIS A 42 -17.59 -15.93 -6.72
CA HIS A 42 -18.22 -15.76 -8.05
C HIS A 42 -17.94 -14.42 -8.78
N TRP A 43 -17.41 -13.41 -8.08
CA TRP A 43 -16.99 -12.15 -8.64
C TRP A 43 -15.57 -12.25 -9.19
N LYS A 44 -15.42 -12.30 -10.52
CA LYS A 44 -14.13 -12.49 -11.22
C LYS A 44 -13.13 -11.33 -11.09
N CYS A 45 -13.35 -10.37 -10.18
CA CYS A 45 -12.51 -9.19 -10.04
C CYS A 45 -12.33 -8.38 -11.32
N ASN A 46 -13.33 -8.44 -12.21
CA ASN A 46 -13.42 -7.52 -13.34
C ASN A 46 -13.72 -6.14 -12.78
N VAL A 47 -12.67 -5.37 -12.55
CA VAL A 47 -12.78 -3.92 -12.45
C VAL A 47 -12.99 -3.44 -13.87
N ASP A 48 -14.24 -3.18 -14.27
CA ASP A 48 -14.56 -2.58 -15.58
C ASP A 48 -13.92 -1.18 -15.64
N GLY A 49 -12.66 -1.19 -16.04
CA GLY A 49 -11.75 -0.08 -15.98
C GLY A 49 -10.57 -0.46 -16.83
N ILE A 50 -10.71 -0.30 -18.14
CA ILE A 50 -9.56 -0.12 -19.02
C ILE A 50 -8.66 0.88 -18.28
N PRO A 51 -7.37 0.58 -18.02
CA PRO A 51 -6.50 1.43 -17.19
C PRO A 51 -6.31 2.86 -17.73
N ARG A 52 -6.94 3.20 -18.86
CA ARG A 52 -6.90 4.47 -19.58
C ARG A 52 -8.15 5.33 -19.46
N LYS A 53 -9.30 4.81 -18.99
CA LYS A 53 -10.50 5.63 -18.79
C LYS A 53 -11.07 5.35 -17.42
N THR A 54 -10.65 6.22 -16.49
CA THR A 54 -11.26 6.48 -15.19
C THR A 54 -11.49 5.25 -14.33
N LEU A 55 -10.63 5.07 -13.34
CA LEU A 55 -10.80 4.16 -12.20
C LEU A 55 -12.16 4.31 -11.44
N PHE A 56 -13.06 5.19 -11.89
CA PHE A 56 -14.22 5.72 -11.17
C PHE A 56 -15.39 6.16 -12.10
N SER A 57 -15.70 5.48 -13.21
CA SER A 57 -16.74 5.96 -14.16
C SER A 57 -18.21 5.59 -13.88
N ASN A 58 -18.57 5.00 -12.74
CA ASN A 58 -19.99 4.94 -12.37
C ASN A 58 -20.16 4.90 -10.86
N VAL A 59 -20.77 5.94 -10.28
CA VAL A 59 -20.96 6.10 -8.83
C VAL A 59 -21.84 4.97 -8.24
N ALA A 60 -22.68 4.32 -9.05
CA ALA A 60 -23.52 3.20 -8.63
C ALA A 60 -22.74 1.90 -8.34
N SER A 61 -21.56 1.67 -8.94
CA SER A 61 -20.72 0.50 -8.66
C SER A 61 -19.92 0.63 -7.35
N PHE A 62 -19.96 1.79 -6.68
CA PHE A 62 -19.26 2.02 -5.41
C PHE A 62 -19.98 1.45 -4.18
N ALA A 63 -21.26 1.08 -4.30
CA ALA A 63 -22.10 0.64 -3.18
C ALA A 63 -22.30 -0.89 -3.12
N SER A 64 -21.42 -1.66 -3.74
CA SER A 64 -21.50 -3.13 -3.75
C SER A 64 -20.56 -3.74 -2.72
N LYS A 65 -20.88 -4.96 -2.24
CA LYS A 65 -20.01 -5.70 -1.31
C LYS A 65 -18.65 -6.02 -1.95
N GLU A 66 -18.66 -6.26 -3.25
CA GLU A 66 -17.49 -6.55 -4.08
C GLU A 66 -16.57 -5.33 -4.16
N PHE A 67 -17.13 -4.13 -4.37
CA PHE A 67 -16.35 -2.89 -4.37
C PHE A 67 -15.79 -2.57 -2.99
N ALA A 68 -16.56 -2.77 -1.92
CA ALA A 68 -16.07 -2.60 -0.55
C ALA A 68 -14.89 -3.55 -0.24
N TYR A 69 -14.98 -4.81 -0.68
CA TYR A 69 -13.90 -5.78 -0.57
C TYR A 69 -12.67 -5.35 -1.38
N PHE A 70 -12.85 -4.92 -2.63
CA PHE A 70 -11.78 -4.42 -3.48
C PHE A 70 -11.07 -3.21 -2.87
N LEU A 71 -11.84 -2.23 -2.37
CA LEU A 71 -11.30 -1.04 -1.73
C LEU A 71 -10.47 -1.42 -0.51
N ALA A 72 -11.00 -2.26 0.39
CA ALA A 72 -10.27 -2.74 1.55
C ALA A 72 -8.97 -3.47 1.17
N LEU A 73 -9.02 -4.33 0.14
CA LEU A 73 -7.85 -5.04 -0.36
C LEU A 73 -6.81 -4.07 -0.95
N SER A 74 -7.26 -3.07 -1.71
CA SER A 74 -6.40 -2.05 -2.31
C SER A 74 -5.71 -1.18 -1.27
N SER A 75 -6.42 -0.79 -0.21
CA SER A 75 -5.87 -0.05 0.93
C SER A 75 -4.84 -0.90 1.67
N ALA A 76 -5.14 -2.18 1.94
CA ALA A 76 -4.19 -3.09 2.59
C ALA A 76 -2.93 -3.32 1.75
N ALA A 77 -3.08 -3.51 0.43
CA ALA A 77 -1.97 -3.65 -0.49
C ALA A 77 -1.11 -2.38 -0.55
N ALA A 78 -1.73 -1.20 -0.57
CA ALA A 78 -1.01 0.09 -0.54
C ALA A 78 -0.21 0.24 0.75
N VAL A 79 -0.80 -0.03 1.92
CA VAL A 79 -0.10 0.01 3.21
C VAL A 79 1.09 -0.93 3.21
N ARG A 80 0.90 -2.18 2.79
CA ARG A 80 1.96 -3.19 2.72
C ARG A 80 3.09 -2.75 1.79
N ALA A 81 2.77 -2.35 0.57
CA ALA A 81 3.75 -1.96 -0.44
C ALA A 81 4.57 -0.75 -0.01
N ILE A 82 3.91 0.29 0.54
CA ILE A 82 4.59 1.48 1.05
C ILE A 82 5.50 1.14 2.23
N ALA A 83 5.00 0.42 3.23
CA ALA A 83 5.77 0.07 4.43
C ALA A 83 7.03 -0.73 4.09
N HIS A 84 6.89 -1.67 3.16
CA HIS A 84 7.98 -2.51 2.68
C HIS A 84 8.95 -1.74 1.76
N ALA A 85 8.46 -0.82 0.93
CA ALA A 85 9.31 0.07 0.14
C ALA A 85 10.16 1.00 1.03
N CYS A 86 9.62 1.46 2.16
CA CYS A 86 10.38 2.20 3.18
C CYS A 86 11.48 1.34 3.80
N ALA A 87 11.17 0.10 4.19
CA ALA A 87 12.14 -0.81 4.80
C ALA A 87 13.27 -1.22 3.84
N ARG A 88 13.00 -1.24 2.53
CA ARG A 88 13.99 -1.50 1.48
C ARG A 88 14.75 -0.26 1.00
N GLY A 89 14.50 0.92 1.58
CA GLY A 89 15.13 2.16 1.16
C GLY A 89 14.76 2.61 -0.27
N ARG A 90 13.67 2.09 -0.84
CA ARG A 90 13.17 2.50 -2.18
C ARG A 90 12.57 3.90 -2.15
N LEU A 91 11.98 4.28 -1.02
CA LEU A 91 11.39 5.59 -0.80
C LEU A 91 12.35 6.46 0.02
N ARG A 92 12.56 7.70 -0.43
CA ARG A 92 13.41 8.68 0.26
C ARG A 92 12.67 9.40 1.38
N SER A 93 11.35 9.37 1.32
CA SER A 93 10.46 10.04 2.26
C SER A 93 10.29 9.32 3.60
N CYS A 94 10.80 8.09 3.73
CA CYS A 94 10.69 7.25 4.92
C CYS A 94 11.89 6.30 5.06
N SER A 95 11.96 5.63 6.22
CA SER A 95 12.93 4.57 6.56
C SER A 95 12.20 3.37 7.18
N CYS A 96 12.93 2.35 7.64
CA CYS A 96 12.36 1.27 8.46
C CYS A 96 11.66 1.79 9.72
N ASP A 97 10.85 0.96 10.37
CA ASP A 97 10.11 1.30 11.60
C ASP A 97 11.07 1.65 12.75
N PRO A 98 11.13 2.92 13.19
CA PRO A 98 12.02 3.35 14.27
C PRO A 98 11.63 2.78 15.63
N ALA A 99 10.39 2.28 15.79
CA ALA A 99 9.92 1.67 17.04
C ALA A 99 10.43 0.23 17.23
N ARG A 100 11.01 -0.38 16.19
CA ARG A 100 11.49 -1.77 16.20
C ARG A 100 13.01 -1.80 16.31
N ILE A 101 13.53 -1.32 17.43
CA ILE A 101 14.96 -1.31 17.76
C ILE A 101 15.13 -1.80 19.21
N GLY A 102 16.11 -2.68 19.44
CA GLY A 102 16.40 -3.19 20.79
C GLY A 102 15.72 -4.53 21.10
N PRO A 103 15.67 -4.94 22.38
CA PRO A 103 15.13 -6.24 22.79
C PRO A 103 13.67 -6.43 22.34
N VAL A 104 13.37 -7.58 21.73
CA VAL A 104 12.00 -7.95 21.34
C VAL A 104 11.16 -8.26 22.58
N HIS A 105 11.80 -8.90 23.56
CA HIS A 105 11.19 -9.35 24.81
C HIS A 105 12.02 -8.89 26.01
N ALA A 106 11.38 -8.88 27.19
CA ALA A 106 12.02 -8.48 28.44
C ALA A 106 13.18 -9.41 28.86
N ASP A 107 13.17 -10.66 28.37
CA ASP A 107 14.23 -11.66 28.59
C ASP A 107 15.49 -11.42 27.73
N GLN A 108 15.45 -10.43 26.84
CA GLN A 108 16.57 -9.98 25.98
C GLN A 108 17.20 -11.07 25.10
N ARG A 109 16.51 -12.21 24.87
CA ARG A 109 17.07 -13.29 24.04
C ARG A 109 17.13 -12.92 22.56
N ASP A 110 16.15 -12.15 22.10
CA ASP A 110 16.07 -11.66 20.74
C ASP A 110 16.12 -10.14 20.73
N THR A 111 16.87 -9.58 19.78
CA THR A 111 16.94 -8.13 19.57
C THR A 111 16.63 -7.79 18.12
N TRP A 112 15.86 -6.72 17.92
CA TRP A 112 15.65 -6.15 16.61
C TRP A 112 16.97 -5.65 16.05
N THR A 113 17.28 -6.09 14.82
CA THR A 113 18.37 -5.51 14.05
C THR A 113 18.09 -4.03 13.78
N ARG A 114 19.17 -3.23 13.71
CA ARG A 114 19.05 -1.87 13.21
C ARG A 114 18.59 -1.89 11.75
N CYS A 115 17.91 -0.82 11.35
CA CYS A 115 17.60 -0.54 9.95
C CYS A 115 18.91 -0.47 9.15
N GLY A 116 19.04 -1.32 8.15
CA GLY A 116 20.07 -1.24 7.13
C GLY A 116 19.66 -0.28 6.01
N VAL A 117 20.48 -0.22 4.97
CA VAL A 117 20.20 0.63 3.79
C VAL A 117 19.03 0.07 2.96
N ASP A 118 18.95 -1.26 2.84
CA ASP A 118 17.98 -1.98 2.00
C ASP A 118 17.17 -3.05 2.77
N ARG A 119 17.32 -3.12 4.10
CA ARG A 119 16.65 -4.13 4.94
C ARG A 119 16.30 -3.57 6.32
N GLY A 120 15.09 -3.85 6.77
CA GLY A 120 14.69 -3.64 8.15
C GLY A 120 13.20 -3.91 8.35
N SER A 121 12.67 -3.44 9.47
CA SER A 121 11.26 -3.55 9.83
C SER A 121 10.37 -2.66 8.95
N ASP A 122 9.25 -3.22 8.48
CA ASP A 122 8.24 -2.50 7.71
C ASP A 122 7.65 -1.32 8.51
N ASN A 123 7.67 -0.12 7.91
CA ASN A 123 7.19 1.10 8.55
C ASN A 123 5.68 1.31 8.36
N LEU A 124 4.89 0.50 9.08
CA LEU A 124 3.43 0.54 9.01
C LEU A 124 2.84 1.89 9.45
N ARG A 125 3.45 2.56 10.44
CA ARG A 125 2.99 3.86 10.94
C ARG A 125 3.03 4.93 9.85
N TYR A 126 4.08 4.94 9.04
CA TYR A 126 4.19 5.84 7.90
C TYR A 126 3.18 5.47 6.81
N ALA A 127 3.09 4.19 6.48
CA ALA A 127 2.22 3.71 5.40
C ALA A 127 0.73 3.94 5.65
N ILE A 128 0.23 3.69 6.88
CA ILE A 128 -1.17 3.93 7.27
C ILE A 128 -1.53 5.42 7.19
N LYS A 129 -0.58 6.32 7.41
CA LYS A 129 -0.81 7.77 7.28
C LYS A 129 -0.99 8.22 5.82
N LEU A 130 -0.59 7.38 4.87
CA LEU A 130 -0.58 7.66 3.43
C LEU A 130 -1.71 6.98 2.66
N SER A 131 -2.25 5.88 3.19
CA SER A 131 -3.39 5.14 2.64
C SER A 131 -4.72 5.78 3.01
#